data_AF-A0A6A1UTP3-F1
#
_entry.id   AF-A0A6A1UTP3-F1
#
_cell.length_a   1.000
_cell.length_b   1.000
_cell.length_c   1.000
_cell.angle_alpha   90.00
_cell.angle_beta   90.00
_cell.angle_gamma   90.00
#
_symmetry.space_group_name_H-M   'P 1'
#
loop_
_entity.id
_entity.type
_entity.pdbx_description
1 polymer ?
#
loop_
_entity_poly.entity_id
_entity_poly.type
_entity_poly.pdbx_seq_one_letter_code
_entity_poly.pdbx_strand_id
1 'polypeptide(L)'
;MHMQLLNNDRVVIFDRTDFGKSNLSLPNGKCRHNPKEQALKVDCTAHSAEYDVATNSFRALFVQTDVWCSSGAVFPDGRLIQTGGFNDGDRSVRIFKPCTGCDWQEIDNGLAARRWYATNHILPDGRQIVIGGRGQFNYEFYPKSGGAAQTYSLPFLAQTNDKNIENNLYPFVFLNVDGNLFIFSNNRAILFDYAKNKIVKTYPEIPGGDPRCYPSTGSAVLLPMKNLQARFVEAEVLVCGGAPKGSFTQANKGKFVGALNTCARIKITDQNPRWTMETMPTARVMGDMILLPNGNVLIINGAAAGTAGWELGRNPVLSPVVYRPDNAVGSRFESQNPTTIPRMYHSTAILLRDGRVLVGGSNPHVGYEFKSNVLFPTELRLEAFYPSYWTHNFPICVLKLCHLLPKPSLNRAKA
;
A
#
# COMPACT_ATOMS: atom_id res chain seq x y z
N MET A 1 1.59 7.62 7.91
CA MET A 1 0.70 6.52 7.46
C MET A 1 1.05 5.98 6.08
N HIS A 2 1.43 6.84 5.13
CA HIS A 2 1.68 6.44 3.75
C HIS A 2 3.13 6.72 3.36
N MET A 3 3.71 5.86 2.52
CA MET A 3 5.03 6.04 1.92
C MET A 3 5.01 5.66 0.45
N GLN A 4 5.71 6.40 -0.39
CA GLN A 4 5.85 6.11 -1.81
C GLN A 4 7.26 6.45 -2.30
N LEU A 5 7.97 5.47 -2.86
CA LEU A 5 9.20 5.71 -3.59
C LEU A 5 8.88 6.37 -4.94
N LEU A 6 9.65 7.39 -5.31
CA LEU A 6 9.58 8.08 -6.59
C LEU A 6 10.75 7.72 -7.50
N ASN A 7 10.68 8.15 -8.76
CA ASN A 7 11.69 7.86 -9.79
C ASN A 7 13.04 8.58 -9.58
N ASN A 8 13.14 9.49 -8.62
CA ASN A 8 14.35 10.21 -8.24
C ASN A 8 15.00 9.66 -6.95
N ASP A 9 14.63 8.44 -6.56
CA ASP A 9 15.14 7.72 -5.37
C ASP A 9 14.82 8.41 -4.03
N ARG A 10 13.82 9.30 -4.04
CA ARG A 10 13.26 9.91 -2.84
C ARG A 10 11.94 9.25 -2.47
N VAL A 11 11.67 9.23 -1.16
CA VAL A 11 10.43 8.69 -0.62
C VAL A 11 9.57 9.85 -0.14
N VAL A 12 8.35 9.93 -0.65
CA VAL A 12 7.34 10.83 -0.09
C VAL A 12 6.63 10.11 1.04
N ILE A 13 6.69 10.68 2.24
CA ILE A 13 6.07 10.17 3.46
C ILE A 13 5.01 11.18 3.88
N PHE A 14 3.81 10.71 4.19
CA PHE A 14 2.75 11.61 4.62
C PHE A 14 1.79 10.97 5.63
N ASP A 15 1.20 11.87 6.40
CA ASP A 15 0.25 11.61 7.46
C ASP A 15 -0.86 12.66 7.40
N ARG A 16 -1.90 12.41 8.18
CA ARG A 16 -3.07 13.29 8.25
C ARG A 16 -2.78 14.62 8.92
N THR A 17 -3.59 15.62 8.60
CA THR A 17 -3.37 17.02 9.02
C THR A 17 -4.14 17.43 10.28
N ASP A 18 -4.89 16.52 10.88
CA ASP A 18 -5.85 16.79 11.97
C ASP A 18 -5.48 16.10 13.29
N PHE A 19 -4.21 15.69 13.46
CA PHE A 19 -3.68 15.09 14.69
C PHE A 19 -2.98 16.07 15.63
N GLY A 20 -2.84 17.33 15.24
CA GLY A 20 -2.07 18.33 15.98
C GLY A 20 -0.72 18.61 15.32
N LYS A 21 0.21 19.20 16.08
CA LYS A 21 1.49 19.67 15.53
C LYS A 21 2.44 18.50 15.28
N SER A 22 3.16 18.52 14.17
CA SER A 22 4.34 17.68 13.98
C SER A 22 5.62 18.37 14.49
N ASN A 23 6.72 17.63 14.61
CA ASN A 23 8.03 18.19 14.97
C ASN A 23 8.78 18.80 13.78
N LEU A 24 8.19 18.80 12.58
CA LEU A 24 8.80 19.34 11.37
C LEU A 24 8.11 20.65 10.99
N SER A 25 8.81 21.77 11.11
CA SER A 25 8.25 23.07 10.74
C SER A 25 8.21 23.26 9.22
N LEU A 26 7.18 23.94 8.72
CA LEU A 26 7.12 24.39 7.34
C LEU A 26 8.08 25.58 7.11
N PRO A 27 8.76 25.66 5.96
CA PRO A 27 9.69 26.74 5.68
C PRO A 27 8.97 28.07 5.42
N ASN A 28 9.69 29.18 5.59
CA ASN A 28 9.26 30.54 5.22
C ASN A 28 7.96 31.03 5.88
N GLY A 29 7.64 30.53 7.08
CA GLY A 29 6.43 30.93 7.81
C GLY A 29 5.12 30.46 7.15
N LYS A 30 5.18 29.51 6.21
CA LYS A 30 4.01 28.91 5.59
C LYS A 30 3.20 28.15 6.66
N CYS A 31 1.89 28.36 6.69
CA CYS A 31 0.99 27.64 7.58
C CYS A 31 -0.25 27.19 6.82
N ARG A 32 -0.78 26.03 7.20
CA ARG A 32 -2.08 25.55 6.78
C ARG A 32 -3.14 26.28 7.60
N HIS A 33 -4.09 26.92 6.92
CA HIS A 33 -5.22 27.59 7.54
C HIS A 33 -6.50 26.83 7.16
N ASN A 34 -7.17 26.25 8.15
CA ASN A 34 -8.44 25.58 7.94
C ASN A 34 -9.39 25.80 9.14
N PRO A 35 -10.40 26.68 9.02
CA PRO A 35 -11.33 26.95 10.11
C PRO A 35 -12.20 25.74 10.48
N LYS A 36 -12.33 24.75 9.59
CA LYS A 36 -13.08 23.50 9.83
C LYS A 36 -12.25 22.44 10.56
N GLU A 37 -10.94 22.64 10.69
CA GLU A 37 -10.05 21.65 11.30
C GLU A 37 -10.32 21.47 12.79
N GLN A 38 -10.34 20.25 13.30
CA GLN A 38 -10.70 20.00 14.70
C GLN A 38 -9.52 20.24 15.64
N ALA A 39 -8.32 19.79 15.28
CA ALA A 39 -7.14 19.88 16.13
C ALA A 39 -6.49 21.26 16.12
N LEU A 40 -6.16 21.79 14.92
CA LEU A 40 -5.45 23.06 14.75
C LEU A 40 -6.03 23.87 13.61
N LYS A 41 -6.59 25.05 13.91
CA LYS A 41 -7.13 25.97 12.89
C LYS A 41 -6.02 26.60 12.04
N VAL A 42 -4.85 26.79 12.65
CA VAL A 42 -3.62 27.26 12.01
C VAL A 42 -2.51 26.31 12.42
N ASP A 43 -1.90 25.68 11.42
CA ASP A 43 -0.81 24.73 11.63
C ASP A 43 0.40 25.08 10.74
N CYS A 44 1.51 25.42 11.36
CA CYS A 44 2.75 25.79 10.67
C CYS A 44 3.75 24.62 10.61
N THR A 45 3.27 23.40 10.87
CA THR A 45 4.06 22.17 10.84
C THR A 45 3.68 21.30 9.64
N ALA A 46 4.59 20.43 9.23
CA ALA A 46 4.48 19.63 8.03
C ALA A 46 3.91 18.25 8.36
N HIS A 47 2.92 17.83 7.58
CA HIS A 47 2.32 16.48 7.62
C HIS A 47 2.69 15.64 6.39
N SER A 48 3.58 16.18 5.57
CA SER A 48 4.22 15.48 4.47
C SER A 48 5.71 15.83 4.47
N ALA A 49 6.53 14.87 4.11
CA ALA A 49 7.97 15.02 3.98
C ALA A 49 8.48 14.29 2.75
N GLU A 50 9.50 14.85 2.11
CA GLU A 50 10.30 14.14 1.12
C GLU A 50 11.60 13.68 1.81
N TYR A 51 11.80 12.37 1.87
CA TYR A 51 12.97 11.72 2.46
C TYR A 51 13.95 11.32 1.36
N ASP A 52 15.18 11.83 1.46
CA ASP A 52 16.32 11.47 0.62
C ASP A 52 17.07 10.32 1.28
N VAL A 53 16.94 9.13 0.67
CA VAL A 53 17.49 7.87 1.18
C VAL A 53 19.01 7.87 1.18
N ALA A 54 19.64 8.51 0.19
CA ALA A 54 21.10 8.49 0.01
C ALA A 54 21.81 9.35 1.04
N THR A 55 21.25 10.52 1.34
CA THR A 55 21.81 11.48 2.31
C THR A 55 21.22 11.33 3.71
N ASN A 56 20.21 10.46 3.88
CA ASN A 56 19.46 10.29 5.12
C ASN A 56 18.92 11.62 5.67
N SER A 57 18.39 12.46 4.76
CA SER A 57 17.84 13.77 5.10
C SER A 57 16.38 13.88 4.69
N PHE A 58 15.63 14.77 5.32
CA PHE A 58 14.24 15.04 4.96
C PHE A 58 14.00 16.53 4.78
N ARG A 59 13.04 16.87 3.93
CA ARG A 59 12.48 18.22 3.83
C ARG A 59 10.98 18.20 4.02
N ALA A 60 10.47 19.27 4.61
CA ALA A 60 9.03 19.49 4.73
C ALA A 60 8.37 19.66 3.36
N LEU A 61 7.20 19.06 3.20
CA LEU A 61 6.25 19.32 2.13
C LEU A 61 4.96 19.88 2.75
N PHE A 62 4.35 20.85 2.09
CA PHE A 62 3.07 21.38 2.48
C PHE A 62 1.95 20.57 1.85
N VAL A 63 0.96 20.20 2.64
CA VAL A 63 -0.29 19.63 2.16
C VAL A 63 -1.45 20.34 2.84
N GLN A 64 -2.39 20.83 2.04
CA GLN A 64 -3.54 21.62 2.43
C GLN A 64 -4.72 20.74 2.85
N THR A 65 -5.06 19.71 2.08
CA THR A 65 -6.25 18.88 2.38
C THR A 65 -5.86 17.57 3.07
N ASP A 66 -6.72 17.03 3.94
CA ASP A 66 -6.39 15.86 4.75
C ASP A 66 -6.30 14.54 3.95
N VAL A 67 -5.11 13.94 3.95
CA VAL A 67 -4.74 12.72 3.22
C VAL A 67 -5.15 11.42 3.93
N TRP A 68 -5.78 11.47 5.10
CA TRP A 68 -6.11 10.28 5.88
C TRP A 68 -6.96 9.27 5.10
N CYS A 69 -6.48 8.02 5.03
CA CYS A 69 -7.12 6.92 4.31
C CYS A 69 -7.39 7.20 2.83
N SER A 70 -6.50 7.97 2.24
CA SER A 70 -6.43 8.15 0.81
C SER A 70 -5.67 7.01 0.13
N SER A 71 -5.59 7.09 -1.19
CA SER A 71 -4.79 6.19 -2.01
C SER A 71 -4.21 6.95 -3.19
N GLY A 72 -3.31 6.31 -3.94
CA GLY A 72 -2.67 6.96 -5.08
C GLY A 72 -1.82 6.00 -5.88
N ALA A 73 -1.25 6.51 -6.96
CA ALA A 73 -0.31 5.77 -7.78
C ALA A 73 0.72 6.71 -8.42
N VAL A 74 1.91 6.17 -8.70
CA VAL A 74 2.96 6.87 -9.43
C VAL A 74 2.79 6.63 -10.93
N PHE A 75 2.68 7.71 -11.68
CA PHE A 75 2.55 7.69 -13.13
C PHE A 75 3.92 7.53 -13.81
N PRO A 76 3.97 7.04 -15.06
CA PRO A 76 5.23 6.86 -15.79
C PRO A 76 6.11 8.12 -15.91
N ASP A 77 5.49 9.30 -15.84
CA ASP A 77 6.18 10.60 -15.89
C ASP A 77 6.77 11.04 -14.53
N GLY A 78 6.71 10.18 -13.51
CA GLY A 78 7.22 10.41 -12.17
C GLY A 78 6.29 11.19 -11.24
N ARG A 79 5.08 11.55 -11.68
CA ARG A 79 4.10 12.19 -10.80
C ARG A 79 3.43 11.17 -9.89
N LEU A 80 3.41 11.43 -8.60
CA LEU A 80 2.50 10.78 -7.66
C LEU A 80 1.14 11.47 -7.74
N ILE A 81 0.11 10.75 -8.15
CA ILE A 81 -1.27 11.20 -8.09
C ILE A 81 -1.96 10.50 -6.93
N GLN A 82 -2.28 11.27 -5.91
CA GLN A 82 -2.99 10.84 -4.72
C GLN A 82 -4.43 11.37 -4.78
N THR A 83 -5.39 10.59 -4.28
CA THR A 83 -6.81 10.91 -4.36
C THR A 83 -7.55 10.55 -3.08
N GLY A 84 -8.56 11.35 -2.78
CA GLY A 84 -9.42 11.13 -1.63
C GLY A 84 -8.70 11.47 -0.33
N GLY A 85 -9.30 11.02 0.78
CA GLY A 85 -8.87 11.43 2.11
C GLY A 85 -10.06 11.62 3.04
N PHE A 86 -9.85 12.40 4.09
CA PHE A 86 -10.85 12.69 5.10
C PHE A 86 -11.30 14.16 5.03
N ASN A 87 -12.52 14.46 5.47
CA ASN A 87 -13.08 15.82 5.50
C ASN A 87 -12.89 16.61 4.19
N ASP A 88 -12.01 17.62 4.20
CA ASP A 88 -11.71 18.49 3.06
C ASP A 88 -10.90 17.79 1.96
N GLY A 89 -10.32 16.63 2.27
CA GLY A 89 -9.62 15.77 1.33
C GLY A 89 -10.48 14.74 0.60
N ASP A 90 -11.73 14.53 1.00
CA ASP A 90 -12.53 13.38 0.56
C ASP A 90 -12.83 13.35 -0.95
N ARG A 91 -12.70 14.48 -1.66
CA ARG A 91 -12.81 14.60 -3.12
C ARG A 91 -11.57 15.20 -3.78
N SER A 92 -10.50 15.39 -3.02
CA SER A 92 -9.31 16.08 -3.49
C SER A 92 -8.44 15.16 -4.32
N VAL A 93 -7.74 15.76 -5.28
CA VAL A 93 -6.65 15.12 -6.01
C VAL A 93 -5.39 15.91 -5.74
N ARG A 94 -4.33 15.24 -5.28
CA ARG A 94 -3.05 15.85 -4.95
C ARG A 94 -2.00 15.27 -5.88
N ILE A 95 -1.22 16.14 -6.49
CA ILE A 95 -0.20 15.81 -7.48
C ILE A 95 1.13 16.24 -6.91
N PHE A 96 2.06 15.31 -6.77
CA PHE A 96 3.44 15.61 -6.44
C PHE A 96 4.35 15.20 -7.58
N LYS A 97 5.13 16.16 -8.09
CA LYS A 97 6.23 15.89 -9.02
C LYS A 97 7.53 16.30 -8.34
N PRO A 98 8.50 15.40 -8.21
CA PRO A 98 9.75 15.75 -7.55
C PRO A 98 10.53 16.78 -8.35
N CYS A 99 10.93 17.87 -7.69
CA CYS A 99 11.90 18.85 -8.17
C CYS A 99 12.47 19.65 -6.98
N THR A 100 13.56 20.38 -7.18
CA THR A 100 14.10 21.29 -6.16
C THR A 100 13.07 22.36 -5.80
N GLY A 101 12.58 22.33 -4.55
CA GLY A 101 11.59 23.30 -4.05
C GLY A 101 10.14 23.03 -4.49
N CYS A 102 9.86 21.95 -5.23
CA CYS A 102 8.49 21.56 -5.57
C CYS A 102 7.70 21.13 -4.33
N ASP A 103 6.40 21.36 -4.38
CA ASP A 103 5.42 21.03 -3.36
C ASP A 103 4.20 20.33 -3.97
N TRP A 104 3.26 19.90 -3.14
CA TRP A 104 2.00 19.34 -3.63
C TRP A 104 1.19 20.38 -4.41
N GLN A 105 0.63 19.95 -5.55
CA GLN A 105 -0.40 20.67 -6.27
C GLN A 105 -1.75 20.01 -5.98
N GLU A 106 -2.71 20.76 -5.47
CA GLU A 106 -4.00 20.22 -5.04
C GLU A 106 -5.13 20.74 -5.90
N ILE A 107 -6.01 19.82 -6.29
CA ILE A 107 -7.20 20.07 -7.08
C ILE A 107 -8.40 19.72 -6.21
N ASP A 108 -9.06 20.76 -5.72
CA ASP A 108 -10.30 20.64 -4.98
C ASP A 108 -11.39 20.06 -5.88
N ASN A 109 -12.20 19.15 -5.34
CA ASN A 109 -13.26 18.46 -6.08
C ASN A 109 -12.77 17.79 -7.38
N GLY A 110 -11.50 17.36 -7.39
CA GLY A 110 -10.92 16.59 -8.50
C GLY A 110 -11.65 15.27 -8.75
N LEU A 111 -12.37 14.74 -7.75
CA LEU A 111 -13.22 13.54 -7.83
C LEU A 111 -14.71 13.89 -7.86
N ALA A 112 -15.51 13.02 -8.47
CA ALA A 112 -16.97 13.10 -8.53
C ALA A 112 -17.62 12.56 -7.25
N ALA A 113 -17.08 11.48 -6.68
CA ALA A 113 -17.53 10.91 -5.41
C ALA A 113 -16.53 11.14 -4.30
N ARG A 114 -17.02 11.06 -3.04
CA ARG A 114 -16.16 11.03 -1.86
C ARG A 114 -15.39 9.71 -1.83
N ARG A 115 -14.09 9.74 -1.67
CA ARG A 115 -13.19 8.57 -1.67
C ARG A 115 -12.42 8.52 -0.35
N TRP A 116 -12.91 7.70 0.56
CA TRP A 116 -12.25 7.39 1.82
C TRP A 116 -12.11 5.87 1.91
N TYR A 117 -10.89 5.34 2.03
CA TYR A 117 -10.57 3.91 1.84
C TYR A 117 -10.85 3.34 0.43
N ALA A 118 -10.63 4.13 -0.61
CA ALA A 118 -10.72 3.69 -2.01
C ALA A 118 -9.39 3.12 -2.51
N THR A 119 -9.38 2.32 -3.58
CA THR A 119 -8.14 1.85 -4.24
C THR A 119 -7.92 2.54 -5.57
N ASN A 120 -6.67 2.92 -5.85
CA ASN A 120 -6.24 3.45 -7.15
C ASN A 120 -5.49 2.38 -7.96
N HIS A 121 -5.60 2.45 -9.28
CA HIS A 121 -4.71 1.72 -10.17
C HIS A 121 -4.46 2.52 -11.46
N ILE A 122 -3.21 2.57 -11.92
CA ILE A 122 -2.86 3.17 -13.22
C ILE A 122 -3.38 2.30 -14.37
N LEU A 123 -3.78 2.93 -15.47
CA LEU A 123 -4.31 2.26 -16.65
C LEU A 123 -3.41 2.48 -17.86
N PRO A 124 -3.42 1.56 -18.86
CA PRO A 124 -2.65 1.70 -20.09
C PRO A 124 -2.95 2.97 -20.90
N ASP A 125 -4.14 3.54 -20.74
CA ASP A 125 -4.56 4.77 -21.43
C ASP A 125 -4.05 6.06 -20.76
N GLY A 126 -3.20 5.93 -19.74
CA GLY A 126 -2.61 7.06 -19.03
C GLY A 126 -3.54 7.71 -18.00
N ARG A 127 -4.71 7.14 -17.72
CA ARG A 127 -5.56 7.52 -16.59
C ARG A 127 -5.26 6.64 -15.37
N GLN A 128 -5.83 7.01 -14.23
CA GLN A 128 -5.99 6.11 -13.09
C GLN A 128 -7.48 5.84 -12.87
N ILE A 129 -7.81 4.63 -12.45
CA ILE A 129 -9.13 4.27 -11.93
C ILE A 129 -9.12 4.43 -10.41
N VAL A 130 -10.21 4.95 -9.85
CA VAL A 130 -10.43 5.06 -8.40
C VAL A 130 -11.67 4.24 -8.05
N ILE A 131 -11.48 3.15 -7.31
CA ILE A 131 -12.49 2.12 -7.08
C ILE A 131 -12.94 2.14 -5.62
N GLY A 132 -14.25 2.26 -5.41
CA GLY A 132 -14.87 2.11 -4.10
C GLY A 132 -14.56 3.25 -3.14
N GLY A 133 -14.39 2.89 -1.87
CA GLY A 133 -14.42 3.80 -0.73
C GLY A 133 -15.67 3.58 0.13
N ARG A 134 -15.66 4.10 1.36
CA ARG A 134 -16.74 3.90 2.33
C ARG A 134 -18.07 4.42 1.79
N GLY A 135 -19.04 3.52 1.67
CA GLY A 135 -20.37 3.81 1.10
C GLY A 135 -20.37 4.06 -0.41
N GLN A 136 -19.26 3.81 -1.12
CA GLN A 136 -19.16 3.98 -2.58
C GLN A 136 -19.15 2.62 -3.28
N PHE A 137 -20.23 2.31 -3.98
CA PHE A 137 -20.38 1.10 -4.80
C PHE A 137 -20.19 1.41 -6.30
N ASN A 138 -19.17 2.21 -6.58
CA ASN A 138 -18.89 2.76 -7.90
C ASN A 138 -17.39 3.00 -8.07
N TYR A 139 -16.97 3.26 -9.31
CA TYR A 139 -15.63 3.74 -9.63
C TYR A 139 -15.70 5.02 -10.48
N GLU A 140 -14.57 5.70 -10.60
CA GLU A 140 -14.38 6.85 -11.50
C GLU A 140 -12.95 6.89 -12.03
N PHE A 141 -12.68 7.81 -12.95
CA PHE A 141 -11.34 7.98 -13.54
C PHE A 141 -10.78 9.36 -13.24
N TYR A 142 -9.46 9.42 -13.12
CA TYR A 142 -8.71 10.67 -13.11
C TYR A 142 -7.56 10.62 -14.14
N PRO A 143 -7.33 11.69 -14.92
CA PRO A 143 -8.21 12.87 -15.05
C PRO A 143 -9.58 12.50 -15.62
N LYS A 144 -10.58 13.34 -15.34
CA LYS A 144 -11.94 13.17 -15.87
C LYS A 144 -11.93 13.35 -17.40
N SER A 145 -12.65 12.51 -18.12
CA SER A 145 -12.87 12.69 -19.56
C SER A 145 -14.03 13.66 -19.80
N GLY A 146 -13.85 14.67 -20.65
CA GLY A 146 -14.94 15.58 -21.06
C GLY A 146 -15.45 16.55 -19.98
N GLY A 147 -14.70 16.76 -18.89
CA GLY A 147 -14.99 17.78 -17.86
C GLY A 147 -16.14 17.49 -16.89
N ALA A 148 -17.07 16.57 -17.22
CA ALA A 148 -18.17 16.21 -16.33
C ALA A 148 -17.73 15.25 -15.20
N ALA A 149 -18.28 15.47 -14.00
CA ALA A 149 -18.15 14.55 -12.88
C ALA A 149 -18.97 13.28 -13.16
N GLN A 150 -18.30 12.16 -13.44
CA GLN A 150 -18.96 10.89 -13.77
C GLN A 150 -18.45 9.77 -12.87
N THR A 151 -19.40 9.04 -12.27
CA THR A 151 -19.15 7.76 -11.61
C THR A 151 -19.81 6.64 -12.39
N TYR A 152 -19.25 5.44 -12.26
CA TYR A 152 -19.72 4.24 -12.92
C TYR A 152 -20.08 3.21 -11.86
N SER A 153 -21.32 2.71 -11.90
CA SER A 153 -21.79 1.72 -10.94
C SER A 153 -20.96 0.44 -11.04
N LEU A 154 -20.55 -0.11 -9.89
CA LEU A 154 -19.90 -1.41 -9.78
C LEU A 154 -20.61 -2.23 -8.69
N PRO A 155 -21.75 -2.88 -9.02
CA PRO A 155 -22.57 -3.62 -8.06
C PRO A 155 -21.80 -4.71 -7.30
N PHE A 156 -20.71 -5.22 -7.86
CA PHE A 156 -19.81 -6.17 -7.18
C PHE A 156 -19.38 -5.69 -5.79
N LEU A 157 -19.07 -4.40 -5.62
CA LEU A 157 -18.70 -3.85 -4.32
C LEU A 157 -19.86 -3.88 -3.32
N ALA A 158 -21.11 -3.71 -3.77
CA ALA A 158 -22.25 -3.86 -2.87
C ALA A 158 -22.47 -5.32 -2.48
N GLN A 159 -22.28 -6.26 -3.42
CA GLN A 159 -22.42 -7.70 -3.18
C GLN A 159 -21.35 -8.28 -2.25
N THR A 160 -20.19 -7.61 -2.11
CA THR A 160 -19.11 -8.01 -1.21
C THR A 160 -19.11 -7.21 0.10
N ASN A 161 -20.07 -6.29 0.31
CA ASN A 161 -20.19 -5.52 1.54
C ASN A 161 -21.16 -6.22 2.50
N ASP A 162 -20.64 -6.80 3.59
CA ASP A 162 -21.51 -7.28 4.65
C ASP A 162 -22.05 -6.09 5.47
N LYS A 163 -23.37 -6.04 5.63
CA LYS A 163 -24.07 -4.95 6.32
C LYS A 163 -23.47 -4.71 7.72
N ASN A 164 -23.07 -3.47 7.98
CA ASN A 164 -22.49 -2.99 9.24
C ASN A 164 -21.09 -3.56 9.62
N ILE A 165 -20.37 -4.21 8.69
CA ILE A 165 -19.04 -4.80 8.98
C ILE A 165 -17.89 -4.07 8.26
N GLU A 166 -18.19 -3.33 7.17
CA GLU A 166 -17.21 -2.58 6.37
C GLU A 166 -16.06 -3.41 5.77
N ASN A 167 -16.27 -4.69 5.47
CA ASN A 167 -15.25 -5.69 5.12
C ASN A 167 -14.78 -5.75 3.65
N ASN A 168 -14.93 -4.64 2.92
CA ASN A 168 -14.67 -4.62 1.49
C ASN A 168 -13.96 -3.32 1.02
N LEU A 169 -13.40 -2.58 1.97
CA LEU A 169 -12.64 -1.34 1.74
C LEU A 169 -11.20 -1.65 1.34
N TYR A 170 -10.56 -0.75 0.57
CA TYR A 170 -9.31 -1.03 -0.14
C TYR A 170 -9.32 -2.39 -0.87
N PRO A 171 -10.19 -2.58 -1.88
CA PRO A 171 -10.16 -3.80 -2.69
C PRO A 171 -8.77 -3.98 -3.33
N PHE A 172 -8.32 -5.23 -3.48
CA PHE A 172 -7.06 -5.51 -4.16
C PHE A 172 -7.30 -5.47 -5.66
N VAL A 173 -6.56 -4.61 -6.35
CA VAL A 173 -6.75 -4.35 -7.78
C VAL A 173 -5.42 -4.58 -8.48
N PHE A 174 -5.42 -5.41 -9.52
CA PHE A 174 -4.25 -5.66 -10.36
C PHE A 174 -4.65 -5.61 -11.84
N LEU A 175 -3.87 -4.89 -12.65
CA LEU A 175 -4.00 -4.95 -14.10
C LEU A 175 -3.47 -6.28 -14.63
N ASN A 176 -4.33 -7.02 -15.31
CA ASN A 176 -4.00 -8.30 -15.93
C ASN A 176 -3.38 -8.10 -17.32
N VAL A 177 -2.71 -9.14 -17.83
CA VAL A 177 -2.01 -9.14 -19.13
C VAL A 177 -2.90 -8.88 -20.34
N ASP A 178 -4.22 -9.09 -20.21
CA ASP A 178 -5.22 -8.84 -21.25
C ASP A 178 -5.81 -7.41 -21.19
N GLY A 179 -5.31 -6.57 -20.27
CA GLY A 179 -5.76 -5.20 -20.06
C GLY A 179 -7.00 -5.08 -19.16
N ASN A 180 -7.59 -6.18 -18.68
CA ASN A 180 -8.67 -6.14 -17.71
C ASN A 180 -8.14 -6.03 -16.26
N LEU A 181 -8.98 -5.62 -15.32
CA LEU A 181 -8.63 -5.52 -13.91
C LEU A 181 -9.09 -6.75 -13.14
N PHE A 182 -8.17 -7.45 -12.48
CA PHE A 182 -8.52 -8.34 -11.40
C PHE A 182 -8.88 -7.49 -10.18
N ILE A 183 -10.12 -7.62 -9.68
CA ILE A 183 -10.60 -6.92 -8.49
C ILE A 183 -11.03 -7.97 -7.46
N PHE A 184 -10.31 -8.02 -6.35
CA PHE A 184 -10.65 -8.83 -5.18
C PHE A 184 -11.22 -7.93 -4.08
N SER A 185 -12.37 -8.33 -3.52
CA SER A 185 -13.08 -7.56 -2.51
C SER A 185 -13.74 -8.51 -1.51
N ASN A 186 -13.54 -8.26 -0.22
CA ASN A 186 -13.96 -9.15 0.88
C ASN A 186 -13.33 -10.54 0.73
N ASN A 187 -14.02 -11.50 0.11
CA ASN A 187 -13.59 -12.89 -0.06
C ASN A 187 -13.78 -13.38 -1.52
N ARG A 188 -14.20 -12.50 -2.44
CA ARG A 188 -14.56 -12.80 -3.83
C ARG A 188 -13.71 -11.98 -4.79
N ALA A 189 -13.60 -12.43 -6.05
CA ALA A 189 -12.92 -11.67 -7.10
C ALA A 189 -13.63 -11.74 -8.45
N ILE A 190 -13.38 -10.73 -9.27
CA ILE A 190 -13.84 -10.61 -10.66
C ILE A 190 -12.69 -10.17 -11.58
N LEU A 191 -12.81 -10.48 -12.87
CA LEU A 191 -12.05 -9.85 -13.95
C LEU A 191 -12.96 -8.83 -14.62
N PHE A 192 -12.54 -7.57 -14.64
CA PHE A 192 -13.39 -6.44 -14.99
C PHE A 192 -12.83 -5.66 -16.18
N ASP A 193 -13.63 -5.56 -17.25
CA ASP A 193 -13.39 -4.67 -18.39
C ASP A 193 -13.95 -3.28 -18.01
N TYR A 194 -13.05 -2.42 -17.54
CA TYR A 194 -13.40 -1.07 -17.09
C TYR A 194 -13.76 -0.13 -18.24
N ALA A 195 -13.34 -0.44 -19.48
CA ALA A 195 -13.66 0.35 -20.66
C ALA A 195 -15.12 0.13 -21.09
N LYS A 196 -15.63 -1.09 -20.93
CA LYS A 196 -17.03 -1.45 -21.23
C LYS A 196 -17.94 -1.50 -20.01
N ASN A 197 -17.40 -1.24 -18.81
CA ASN A 197 -18.09 -1.40 -17.54
C ASN A 197 -18.73 -2.80 -17.39
N LYS A 198 -17.94 -3.86 -17.64
CA LYS A 198 -18.46 -5.24 -17.71
C LYS A 198 -17.59 -6.22 -16.94
N ILE A 199 -18.23 -7.08 -16.16
CA ILE A 199 -17.59 -8.25 -15.56
C ILE A 199 -17.37 -9.30 -16.66
N VAL A 200 -16.11 -9.63 -16.93
CA VAL A 200 -15.68 -10.60 -17.94
C VAL A 200 -15.65 -12.01 -17.36
N LYS A 201 -15.19 -12.14 -16.10
CA LYS A 201 -15.06 -13.41 -15.40
C LYS A 201 -15.35 -13.20 -13.92
N THR A 202 -15.97 -14.19 -13.28
CA THR A 202 -16.06 -14.28 -11.81
C THR A 202 -15.19 -15.43 -11.35
N TYR A 203 -14.34 -15.19 -10.36
CA TYR A 203 -13.48 -16.21 -9.78
C TYR A 203 -14.20 -16.94 -8.64
N PRO A 204 -13.82 -18.19 -8.32
CA PRO A 204 -14.35 -18.87 -7.14
C PRO A 204 -14.08 -18.04 -5.87
N GLU A 205 -14.94 -18.17 -4.87
CA GLU A 205 -14.70 -17.59 -3.54
C GLU A 205 -13.42 -18.19 -2.96
N ILE A 206 -12.65 -17.38 -2.21
CA ILE A 206 -11.47 -17.88 -1.51
C ILE A 206 -11.89 -18.96 -0.49
N PRO A 207 -11.22 -20.13 -0.45
CA PRO A 207 -11.56 -21.17 0.51
C PRO A 207 -11.55 -20.66 1.96
N GLY A 208 -12.55 -21.09 2.73
CA GLY A 208 -12.79 -20.63 4.10
C GLY A 208 -13.77 -19.45 4.20
N GLY A 209 -13.95 -18.67 3.12
CA GLY A 209 -14.94 -17.59 3.06
C GLY A 209 -14.62 -16.38 3.93
N ASP A 210 -13.42 -16.31 4.51
CA ASP A 210 -13.00 -15.18 5.35
C ASP A 210 -12.65 -13.93 4.52
N PRO A 211 -13.02 -12.74 5.02
CA PRO A 211 -12.64 -11.46 4.40
C PRO A 211 -11.12 -11.29 4.38
N ARG A 212 -10.59 -10.59 3.37
CA ARG A 212 -9.17 -10.17 3.28
C ARG A 212 -9.00 -8.67 3.13
N CYS A 213 -10.05 -7.94 2.75
CA CYS A 213 -10.01 -6.47 2.64
C CYS A 213 -10.18 -5.80 4.00
N TYR A 214 -9.90 -4.49 4.11
CA TYR A 214 -10.09 -3.76 5.36
C TYR A 214 -11.53 -3.93 5.90
N PRO A 215 -11.74 -4.07 7.23
CA PRO A 215 -10.75 -4.05 8.31
C PRO A 215 -10.07 -5.40 8.58
N SER A 216 -10.47 -6.48 7.88
CA SER A 216 -9.77 -7.76 7.97
C SER A 216 -8.30 -7.62 7.57
N THR A 217 -8.01 -6.86 6.52
CA THR A 217 -6.66 -6.38 6.17
C THR A 217 -5.63 -7.50 6.08
N GLY A 218 -5.89 -8.48 5.22
CA GLY A 218 -4.84 -9.23 4.56
C GLY A 218 -4.13 -8.36 3.52
N SER A 219 -3.21 -8.97 2.78
CA SER A 219 -2.51 -8.33 1.67
C SER A 219 -2.51 -9.21 0.44
N ALA A 220 -2.25 -8.59 -0.71
CA ALA A 220 -2.14 -9.31 -1.97
C ALA A 220 -1.02 -8.76 -2.84
N VAL A 221 -0.49 -9.61 -3.70
CA VAL A 221 0.46 -9.24 -4.75
C VAL A 221 0.12 -9.96 -6.05
N LEU A 222 0.32 -9.28 -7.17
CA LEU A 222 0.53 -9.92 -8.46
C LEU A 222 1.95 -10.50 -8.47
N LEU A 223 2.07 -11.81 -8.54
CA LEU A 223 3.38 -12.48 -8.56
C LEU A 223 4.16 -12.10 -9.84
N PRO A 224 5.50 -12.17 -9.81
CA PRO A 224 6.31 -11.83 -10.97
C PRO A 224 5.90 -12.66 -12.20
N MET A 225 5.49 -11.96 -13.25
CA MET A 225 5.22 -12.59 -14.53
C MET A 225 6.52 -13.05 -15.17
N LYS A 226 6.49 -14.26 -15.73
CA LYS A 226 7.65 -14.88 -16.39
C LYS A 226 7.43 -14.95 -17.88
N ASN A 227 8.53 -15.05 -18.63
CA ASN A 227 8.51 -15.25 -20.08
C ASN A 227 7.64 -14.22 -20.81
N LEU A 228 7.90 -12.92 -20.61
CA LEU A 228 7.08 -11.83 -21.15
C LEU A 228 6.99 -11.81 -22.69
N GLN A 229 7.92 -12.48 -23.38
CA GLN A 229 7.93 -12.64 -24.83
C GLN A 229 7.10 -13.86 -25.30
N ALA A 230 6.60 -14.68 -24.39
CA ALA A 230 5.76 -15.81 -24.73
C ALA A 230 4.44 -15.34 -25.32
N ARG A 231 3.86 -16.15 -26.21
CA ARG A 231 2.53 -15.91 -26.78
C ARG A 231 1.45 -15.81 -25.70
N PHE A 232 1.61 -16.54 -24.60
CA PHE A 232 0.73 -16.52 -23.46
C PHE A 232 1.57 -16.26 -22.21
N VAL A 233 1.35 -15.11 -21.57
CA VAL A 233 1.99 -14.73 -20.31
C VAL A 233 1.05 -15.12 -19.17
N GLU A 234 1.55 -15.93 -18.24
CA GLU A 234 0.78 -16.32 -17.06
C GLU A 234 0.84 -15.22 -16.01
N ALA A 235 -0.30 -14.95 -15.38
CA ALA A 235 -0.41 -14.03 -14.26
C ALA A 235 -1.05 -14.73 -13.07
N GLU A 236 -0.43 -14.57 -11.89
CA GLU A 236 -0.88 -15.21 -10.66
C GLU A 236 -0.99 -14.17 -9.55
N VAL A 237 -2.05 -14.27 -8.76
CA VAL A 237 -2.26 -13.43 -7.58
C VAL A 237 -2.11 -14.27 -6.33
N LEU A 238 -1.37 -13.77 -5.36
CA LEU A 238 -1.25 -14.34 -4.01
C LEU A 238 -1.95 -13.40 -3.02
N VAL A 239 -2.87 -13.93 -2.22
CA VAL A 239 -3.57 -13.22 -1.15
C VAL A 239 -3.27 -13.89 0.18
N CYS A 240 -2.79 -13.16 1.18
CA CYS A 240 -2.35 -13.71 2.46
C CYS A 240 -2.91 -12.97 3.66
N GLY A 241 -3.21 -13.72 4.72
CA GLY A 241 -3.53 -13.17 6.03
C GLY A 241 -4.86 -12.43 6.09
N GLY A 242 -4.99 -11.55 7.06
CA GLY A 242 -6.23 -10.87 7.43
C GLY A 242 -6.86 -11.47 8.69
N ALA A 243 -8.03 -10.98 9.08
CA ALA A 243 -8.77 -11.45 10.24
C ALA A 243 -9.99 -12.29 9.84
N PRO A 244 -10.35 -13.33 10.62
CA PRO A 244 -11.54 -14.13 10.36
C PRO A 244 -12.83 -13.30 10.31
N LYS A 245 -13.87 -13.82 9.65
CA LYS A 245 -15.19 -13.16 9.58
C LYS A 245 -15.73 -12.87 10.99
N GLY A 246 -16.23 -11.65 11.18
CA GLY A 246 -16.78 -11.19 12.47
C GLY A 246 -15.74 -10.65 13.47
N SER A 247 -14.44 -10.74 13.17
CA SER A 247 -13.37 -10.28 14.07
C SER A 247 -13.46 -8.79 14.40
N PHE A 248 -13.86 -7.94 13.46
CA PHE A 248 -14.00 -6.49 13.70
C PHE A 248 -15.06 -6.20 14.77
N THR A 249 -16.23 -6.84 14.67
CA THR A 249 -17.32 -6.72 15.66
C THR A 249 -16.90 -7.24 17.03
N GLN A 250 -16.09 -8.30 17.08
CA GLN A 250 -15.56 -8.83 18.34
C GLN A 250 -14.48 -7.91 18.94
N ALA A 251 -13.59 -7.36 18.10
CA ALA A 251 -12.53 -6.46 18.54
C ALA A 251 -13.10 -5.18 19.17
N ASN A 252 -14.17 -4.62 18.58
CA ASN A 252 -14.91 -3.49 19.16
C ASN A 252 -15.57 -3.82 20.52
N LYS A 253 -15.71 -5.11 20.86
CA LYS A 253 -16.19 -5.60 22.17
C LYS A 253 -15.04 -6.04 23.09
N GLY A 254 -13.79 -5.70 22.74
CA GLY A 254 -12.59 -6.07 23.50
C GLY A 254 -12.15 -7.53 23.31
N LYS A 255 -12.68 -8.25 22.32
CA LYS A 255 -12.33 -9.66 22.03
C LYS A 255 -11.51 -9.75 20.75
N PHE A 256 -10.23 -10.07 20.87
CA PHE A 256 -9.28 -10.06 19.76
C PHE A 256 -9.07 -11.49 19.23
N VAL A 257 -9.75 -11.81 18.14
CA VAL A 257 -9.68 -13.13 17.49
C VAL A 257 -8.31 -13.30 16.80
N GLY A 258 -7.76 -14.52 16.83
CA GLY A 258 -6.52 -14.83 16.10
C GLY A 258 -6.66 -14.55 14.60
N ALA A 259 -5.63 -13.95 14.01
CA ALA A 259 -5.58 -13.65 12.59
C ALA A 259 -5.48 -14.94 11.75
N LEU A 260 -5.70 -14.81 10.45
CA LEU A 260 -5.52 -15.87 9.47
C LEU A 260 -4.02 -16.05 9.20
N ASN A 261 -3.59 -17.31 9.16
CA ASN A 261 -2.29 -17.72 8.61
C ASN A 261 -2.42 -18.30 7.20
N THR A 262 -3.60 -18.24 6.59
CA THR A 262 -3.83 -18.81 5.25
C THR A 262 -3.43 -17.83 4.15
N CYS A 263 -2.81 -18.38 3.11
CA CYS A 263 -2.52 -17.75 1.83
C CYS A 263 -3.23 -18.50 0.70
N ALA A 264 -3.75 -17.78 -0.28
CA ALA A 264 -4.40 -18.33 -1.46
C ALA A 264 -3.73 -17.80 -2.72
N ARG A 265 -3.25 -18.71 -3.57
CA ARG A 265 -2.66 -18.41 -4.88
C ARG A 265 -3.63 -18.81 -5.98
N ILE A 266 -3.81 -17.96 -6.97
CA ILE A 266 -4.66 -18.24 -8.14
C ILE A 266 -3.99 -17.77 -9.41
N LYS A 267 -4.03 -18.59 -10.46
CA LYS A 267 -3.62 -18.19 -11.81
C LYS A 267 -4.81 -17.53 -12.50
N ILE A 268 -4.77 -16.21 -12.61
CA ILE A 268 -5.93 -15.40 -13.04
C ILE A 268 -6.19 -15.50 -14.54
N THR A 269 -5.18 -15.92 -15.31
CA THR A 269 -5.21 -16.15 -16.76
C THR A 269 -5.80 -17.51 -17.14
N ASP A 270 -5.95 -18.44 -16.20
CA ASP A 270 -6.50 -19.76 -16.50
C ASP A 270 -7.95 -19.68 -16.96
N GLN A 271 -8.34 -20.61 -17.85
CA GLN A 271 -9.72 -20.78 -18.27
C GLN A 271 -10.63 -21.16 -17.10
N ASN A 272 -10.15 -22.07 -16.24
CA ASN A 272 -10.84 -22.56 -15.05
C ASN A 272 -9.98 -22.30 -13.80
N PRO A 273 -9.88 -21.05 -13.34
CA PRO A 273 -8.95 -20.66 -12.29
C PRO A 273 -9.37 -21.25 -10.93
N ARG A 274 -8.41 -21.77 -10.17
CA ARG A 274 -8.64 -22.38 -8.84
C ARG A 274 -7.67 -21.82 -7.81
N TRP A 275 -8.16 -21.66 -6.59
CA TRP A 275 -7.33 -21.30 -5.44
C TRP A 275 -6.49 -22.50 -4.99
N THR A 276 -5.20 -22.28 -4.82
CA THR A 276 -4.28 -23.17 -4.10
C THR A 276 -4.02 -22.55 -2.74
N MET A 277 -4.37 -23.26 -1.67
CA MET A 277 -4.18 -22.78 -0.30
C MET A 277 -2.83 -23.24 0.26
N GLU A 278 -2.15 -22.34 0.97
CA GLU A 278 -0.95 -22.63 1.73
C GLU A 278 -1.04 -21.93 3.11
N THR A 279 -0.20 -22.36 4.06
CA THR A 279 -0.21 -21.84 5.43
C THR A 279 1.10 -21.13 5.74
N MET A 280 1.02 -19.87 6.14
CA MET A 280 2.15 -19.10 6.66
C MET A 280 2.60 -19.64 8.02
N PRO A 281 3.90 -19.50 8.37
CA PRO A 281 4.41 -19.86 9.69
C PRO A 281 3.78 -19.07 10.84
N THR A 282 3.22 -17.89 10.56
CA THR A 282 2.60 -17.03 11.57
C THR A 282 1.37 -16.34 10.99
N ALA A 283 0.28 -16.34 11.76
CA ALA A 283 -0.94 -15.60 11.45
C ALA A 283 -0.69 -14.10 11.41
N ARG A 284 -1.29 -13.38 10.46
CA ARG A 284 -0.98 -11.96 10.26
C ARG A 284 -2.18 -11.18 9.71
N VAL A 285 -2.57 -10.13 10.42
CA VAL A 285 -3.44 -9.03 9.96
C VAL A 285 -2.61 -7.76 9.86
N MET A 286 -2.92 -6.86 8.91
CA MET A 286 -2.17 -5.63 8.62
C MET A 286 -0.72 -5.90 8.17
N GLY A 287 -0.49 -7.03 7.51
CA GLY A 287 0.81 -7.32 6.91
C GLY A 287 0.95 -6.60 5.58
N ASP A 288 2.13 -6.10 5.27
CA ASP A 288 2.52 -5.62 3.94
C ASP A 288 3.14 -6.76 3.13
N MET A 289 2.85 -6.83 1.84
CA MET A 289 3.47 -7.79 0.91
C MET A 289 4.24 -7.05 -0.18
N ILE A 290 5.56 -7.22 -0.19
CA ILE A 290 6.49 -6.47 -1.05
C ILE A 290 7.18 -7.43 -2.00
N LEU A 291 7.04 -7.21 -3.31
CA LEU A 291 7.84 -7.91 -4.31
C LEU A 291 9.30 -7.48 -4.17
N LEU A 292 10.21 -8.44 -4.12
CA LEU A 292 11.64 -8.22 -4.06
C LEU A 292 12.28 -8.40 -5.45
N PRO A 293 13.45 -7.81 -5.73
CA PRO A 293 14.13 -7.90 -7.04
C PRO A 293 14.49 -9.32 -7.48
N ASN A 294 14.59 -10.26 -6.54
CA ASN A 294 14.86 -11.67 -6.84
C ASN A 294 13.57 -12.48 -7.13
N GLY A 295 12.42 -11.83 -7.22
CA GLY A 295 11.13 -12.46 -7.49
C GLY A 295 10.43 -13.07 -6.27
N ASN A 296 11.05 -13.01 -5.08
CA ASN A 296 10.40 -13.41 -3.84
C ASN A 296 9.42 -12.33 -3.36
N VAL A 297 8.55 -12.68 -2.42
CA VAL A 297 7.64 -11.76 -1.75
C VAL A 297 8.04 -11.67 -0.27
N LEU A 298 8.32 -10.47 0.23
CA LEU A 298 8.46 -10.23 1.67
C LEU A 298 7.08 -9.94 2.27
N ILE A 299 6.73 -10.65 3.34
CA ILE A 299 5.55 -10.40 4.17
C ILE A 299 6.03 -9.83 5.51
N ILE A 300 5.74 -8.57 5.80
CA ILE A 300 6.25 -7.83 6.97
C ILE A 300 5.13 -7.05 7.66
N ASN A 301 5.38 -6.51 8.86
CA ASN A 301 4.43 -5.71 9.66
C ASN A 301 3.18 -6.48 10.13
N GLY A 302 2.39 -5.88 11.00
CA GLY A 302 1.10 -6.39 11.42
C GLY A 302 1.10 -7.19 12.73
N ALA A 303 -0.03 -7.85 12.97
CA ALA A 303 -0.42 -8.41 14.26
C ALA A 303 -0.97 -9.83 14.10
N ALA A 304 -0.86 -10.66 15.14
CA ALA A 304 -1.33 -12.05 15.13
C ALA A 304 -2.78 -12.19 15.59
N ALA A 305 -3.40 -11.14 16.11
CA ALA A 305 -4.80 -11.13 16.53
C ALA A 305 -5.45 -9.75 16.39
N GLY A 306 -6.78 -9.73 16.33
CA GLY A 306 -7.58 -8.52 16.18
C GLY A 306 -7.81 -8.14 14.71
N THR A 307 -8.00 -6.84 14.45
CA THR A 307 -8.21 -6.29 13.10
C THR A 307 -7.45 -4.98 12.90
N ALA A 308 -7.47 -4.45 11.68
CA ALA A 308 -7.13 -3.06 11.46
C ALA A 308 -8.15 -2.12 12.11
N GLY A 309 -7.72 -0.88 12.35
CA GLY A 309 -8.45 0.12 13.13
C GLY A 309 -7.75 0.42 14.45
N TRP A 310 -8.18 1.51 15.09
CA TRP A 310 -7.57 2.00 16.31
C TRP A 310 -7.86 1.11 17.51
N GLU A 311 -6.83 0.83 18.30
CA GLU A 311 -6.89 -0.04 19.49
C GLU A 311 -7.26 -1.51 19.22
N LEU A 312 -7.36 -1.94 17.95
CA LEU A 312 -7.95 -3.25 17.61
C LEU A 312 -6.93 -4.37 17.38
N GLY A 313 -5.65 -4.07 17.15
CA GLY A 313 -4.61 -5.09 16.92
C GLY A 313 -4.00 -5.63 18.22
N ARG A 314 -3.63 -6.91 18.27
CA ARG A 314 -2.94 -7.56 19.40
C ARG A 314 -1.82 -8.48 18.92
N ASN A 315 -0.83 -8.71 19.78
CA ASN A 315 0.28 -9.64 19.55
C ASN A 315 1.08 -9.28 18.28
N PRO A 316 1.97 -8.28 18.33
CA PRO A 316 2.71 -7.82 17.16
C PRO A 316 3.54 -8.96 16.55
N VAL A 317 3.52 -9.08 15.22
CA VAL A 317 4.30 -10.09 14.51
C VAL A 317 5.63 -9.49 14.09
N LEU A 318 6.65 -9.74 14.91
CA LEU A 318 7.97 -9.12 14.76
C LEU A 318 8.85 -9.76 13.68
N SER A 319 8.67 -11.05 13.40
CA SER A 319 9.40 -11.76 12.34
C SER A 319 8.72 -11.56 10.98
N PRO A 320 9.43 -11.02 9.97
CA PRO A 320 8.97 -11.09 8.59
C PRO A 320 8.99 -12.54 8.07
N VAL A 321 8.29 -12.80 6.97
CA VAL A 321 8.30 -14.08 6.26
C VAL A 321 8.60 -13.82 4.79
N VAL A 322 9.54 -14.55 4.21
CA VAL A 322 9.77 -14.54 2.76
C VAL A 322 9.00 -15.68 2.11
N TYR A 323 8.20 -15.38 1.10
CA TYR A 323 7.56 -16.34 0.20
C TYR A 323 8.35 -16.48 -1.09
N ARG A 324 8.75 -17.72 -1.40
CA ARG A 324 9.51 -18.11 -2.59
C ARG A 324 8.55 -18.79 -3.58
N PRO A 325 8.02 -18.06 -4.58
CA PRO A 325 6.94 -18.57 -5.44
C PRO A 325 7.30 -19.81 -6.25
N ASP A 326 8.60 -20.03 -6.48
CA ASP A 326 9.14 -21.11 -7.31
C ASP A 326 9.50 -22.38 -6.55
N ASN A 327 9.53 -22.31 -5.21
CA ASN A 327 9.73 -23.49 -4.40
C ASN A 327 8.50 -24.41 -4.48
N ALA A 328 8.70 -25.68 -4.13
CA ALA A 328 7.61 -26.63 -3.97
C ALA A 328 6.61 -26.15 -2.90
N VAL A 329 5.34 -26.50 -3.07
CA VAL A 329 4.31 -26.25 -2.05
C VAL A 329 4.77 -26.87 -0.72
N GLY A 330 4.63 -26.11 0.37
CA GLY A 330 5.11 -26.51 1.70
C GLY A 330 6.54 -26.08 2.04
N SER A 331 7.35 -25.64 1.07
CA SER A 331 8.70 -25.07 1.30
C SER A 331 8.86 -23.64 0.80
N ARG A 332 7.75 -22.94 0.56
CA ARG A 332 7.73 -21.56 0.05
C ARG A 332 7.94 -20.50 1.12
N PHE A 333 7.59 -20.75 2.37
CA PHE A 333 7.66 -19.75 3.43
C PHE A 333 8.90 -19.93 4.30
N GLU A 334 9.60 -18.84 4.56
CA GLU A 334 10.81 -18.81 5.38
C GLU A 334 10.78 -17.62 6.33
N SER A 335 10.71 -17.88 7.64
CA SER A 335 10.77 -16.85 8.66
C SER A 335 12.12 -16.14 8.67
N GLN A 336 12.10 -14.83 8.85
CA GLN A 336 13.28 -13.97 8.90
C GLN A 336 13.53 -13.47 10.33
N ASN A 337 14.70 -12.87 10.55
CA ASN A 337 15.06 -12.29 11.84
C ASN A 337 14.04 -11.21 12.27
N PRO A 338 13.64 -11.20 13.56
CA PRO A 338 12.64 -10.26 14.06
C PRO A 338 13.19 -8.84 14.24
N THR A 339 12.32 -7.84 14.10
CA THR A 339 12.53 -6.49 14.66
C THR A 339 12.15 -6.45 16.16
N THR A 340 12.53 -5.38 16.86
CA THR A 340 12.04 -5.07 18.21
C THR A 340 10.92 -4.04 18.21
N ILE A 341 10.58 -3.45 17.05
CA ILE A 341 9.57 -2.40 16.92
C ILE A 341 8.24 -2.99 16.41
N PRO A 342 7.15 -2.93 17.20
CA PRO A 342 5.82 -3.26 16.73
C PRO A 342 5.36 -2.34 15.59
N ARG A 343 5.14 -2.90 14.39
CA ARG A 343 4.58 -2.18 13.23
C ARG A 343 3.12 -2.57 13.06
N MET A 344 2.22 -1.85 13.73
CA MET A 344 0.79 -2.17 13.85
C MET A 344 -0.06 -1.46 12.79
N TYR A 345 -1.33 -1.16 13.08
CA TYR A 345 -2.20 -0.38 12.20
C TYR A 345 -1.53 0.94 11.81
N HIS A 346 -1.66 1.35 10.53
CA HIS A 346 -0.95 2.51 9.96
C HIS A 346 0.59 2.37 9.85
N SER A 347 1.12 1.15 9.91
CA SER A 347 2.48 0.88 9.40
C SER A 347 2.46 0.70 7.88
N THR A 348 3.63 0.82 7.26
CA THR A 348 3.81 0.61 5.82
C THR A 348 5.26 0.20 5.54
N ALA A 349 5.47 -0.56 4.47
CA ALA A 349 6.77 -0.94 3.95
C ALA A 349 6.85 -0.68 2.44
N ILE A 350 8.02 -0.27 1.95
CA ILE A 350 8.27 -0.07 0.52
C ILE A 350 9.65 -0.59 0.12
N LEU A 351 9.76 -1.14 -1.10
CA LEU A 351 11.05 -1.49 -1.68
C LEU A 351 11.80 -0.22 -2.11
N LEU A 352 13.06 -0.11 -1.72
CA LEU A 352 14.00 0.92 -2.18
C LEU A 352 14.77 0.44 -3.41
N ARG A 353 15.28 1.38 -4.21
CA ARG A 353 16.03 1.06 -5.43
C ARG A 353 17.33 0.30 -5.19
N ASP A 354 17.92 0.46 -4.01
CA ASP A 354 19.11 -0.27 -3.57
C ASP A 354 18.81 -1.69 -3.04
N GLY A 355 17.55 -2.14 -3.13
CA GLY A 355 17.11 -3.47 -2.73
C GLY A 355 16.81 -3.61 -1.24
N ARG A 356 16.98 -2.57 -0.42
CA ARG A 356 16.49 -2.59 0.96
C ARG A 356 14.98 -2.37 0.99
N VAL A 357 14.34 -2.71 2.10
CA VAL A 357 12.92 -2.39 2.33
C VAL A 357 12.83 -1.38 3.46
N LEU A 358 12.33 -0.18 3.17
CA LEU A 358 12.08 0.86 4.17
C LEU A 358 10.77 0.55 4.90
N VAL A 359 10.79 0.59 6.23
CA VAL A 359 9.66 0.28 7.10
C VAL A 359 9.40 1.48 8.00
N GLY A 360 8.14 1.91 8.08
CA GLY A 360 7.71 3.09 8.85
C GLY A 360 6.33 2.93 9.47
N GLY A 361 5.93 3.91 10.29
CA GLY A 361 4.72 3.84 11.12
C GLY A 361 4.91 2.90 12.32
N SER A 362 3.95 2.61 13.17
CA SER A 362 2.51 2.73 13.09
C SER A 362 1.92 3.85 13.94
N ASN A 363 0.67 4.18 13.69
CA ASN A 363 -0.18 4.86 14.68
C ASN A 363 -1.51 4.10 14.85
N PRO A 364 -1.61 3.24 15.87
CA PRO A 364 -2.82 2.49 16.17
C PRO A 364 -3.83 3.27 17.03
N HIS A 365 -3.68 4.60 17.16
CA HIS A 365 -4.49 5.46 18.02
C HIS A 365 -5.28 6.51 17.23
N VAL A 366 -6.31 7.07 17.88
CA VAL A 366 -7.16 8.16 17.36
C VAL A 366 -6.36 9.44 17.08
N GLY A 367 -5.21 9.63 17.73
CA GLY A 367 -4.31 10.76 17.54
C GLY A 367 -2.86 10.31 17.81
N TYR A 368 -1.91 11.24 17.88
CA TYR A 368 -0.56 10.89 18.32
C TYR A 368 -0.53 10.62 19.82
N GLU A 369 -0.04 9.44 20.18
CA GLU A 369 0.17 9.04 21.57
C GLU A 369 1.55 8.38 21.69
N PHE A 370 2.45 9.04 22.40
CA PHE A 370 3.86 8.65 22.52
C PHE A 370 4.22 8.12 23.91
N LYS A 371 3.29 8.17 24.87
CA LYS A 371 3.54 7.71 26.23
C LYS A 371 3.72 6.20 26.24
N SER A 372 4.57 5.71 27.14
CA SER A 372 4.83 4.27 27.30
C SER A 372 3.69 3.50 27.97
N ASN A 373 2.63 4.16 28.44
CA ASN A 373 1.51 3.53 29.15
C ASN A 373 0.38 3.07 28.21
N VAL A 374 0.49 3.30 26.90
CA VAL A 374 -0.39 2.68 25.90
C VAL A 374 0.22 1.41 25.35
N LEU A 375 -0.63 0.53 24.81
CA LEU A 375 -0.19 -0.80 24.38
C LEU A 375 0.84 -0.76 23.25
N PHE A 376 0.66 0.15 22.28
CA PHE A 376 1.54 0.30 21.11
C PHE A 376 1.70 1.78 20.75
N PRO A 377 2.66 2.49 21.35
CA PRO A 377 2.85 3.92 21.11
C PRO A 377 3.01 4.25 19.61
N THR A 378 2.69 5.48 19.25
CA THR A 378 2.95 6.05 17.92
C THR A 378 4.42 5.93 17.59
N GLU A 379 4.72 5.30 16.46
CA GLU A 379 6.07 5.03 15.98
C GLU A 379 6.38 5.85 14.73
N LEU A 380 7.32 6.78 14.85
CA LEU A 380 7.76 7.68 13.77
C LEU A 380 9.16 7.33 13.25
N ARG A 381 9.88 6.41 13.89
CA ARG A 381 11.21 5.97 13.44
C ARG A 381 11.07 5.12 12.18
N LEU A 382 12.04 5.24 11.29
CA LEU A 382 12.18 4.38 10.12
C LEU A 382 13.21 3.28 10.40
N GLU A 383 12.94 2.08 9.91
CA GLU A 383 13.90 0.97 9.86
C GLU A 383 14.12 0.56 8.41
N ALA A 384 15.29 -0.01 8.12
CA ALA A 384 15.54 -0.70 6.86
C ALA A 384 15.68 -2.19 7.11
N PHE A 385 14.84 -3.00 6.46
CA PHE A 385 15.04 -4.43 6.37
C PHE A 385 16.02 -4.74 5.24
N TYR A 386 16.98 -5.62 5.53
CA TYR A 386 18.03 -6.05 4.61
C TYR A 386 17.77 -7.51 4.19
N PRO A 387 17.22 -7.75 2.99
CA PRO A 387 16.95 -9.10 2.52
C PRO A 387 18.23 -9.92 2.33
N SER A 388 18.12 -11.24 2.30
CA SER A 388 19.27 -12.16 2.23
C SER A 388 20.17 -12.01 0.99
N TYR A 389 19.68 -11.42 -0.10
CA TYR A 389 20.54 -11.09 -1.24
C TYR A 389 21.50 -9.92 -0.98
N TRP A 390 21.30 -9.15 0.10
CA TRP A 390 22.14 -8.01 0.45
C TRP A 390 23.45 -8.43 1.15
N THR A 391 23.49 -9.64 1.74
CA THR A 391 24.69 -10.19 2.40
C THR A 391 25.65 -10.87 1.43
N HIS A 392 25.21 -11.11 0.20
CA HIS A 392 26.05 -11.64 -0.88
C HIS A 392 26.54 -10.45 -1.68
N ASN A 393 27.86 -10.34 -1.95
CA ASN A 393 28.49 -9.31 -2.77
C ASN A 393 27.93 -9.31 -4.21
N PHE A 394 26.70 -8.83 -4.40
CA PHE A 394 26.22 -8.47 -5.71
C PHE A 394 26.87 -7.14 -6.07
N PRO A 395 27.39 -6.99 -7.31
CA PRO A 395 27.70 -5.67 -7.80
C PRO A 395 26.40 -4.88 -7.71
N ILE A 396 26.37 -3.85 -6.85
CA ILE A 396 25.38 -2.79 -6.94
C ILE A 396 25.35 -2.43 -8.41
N CYS A 397 24.21 -2.69 -9.07
CA CYS A 397 24.03 -2.32 -10.46
C CYS A 397 23.89 -0.80 -10.46
N VAL A 398 25.02 -0.10 -10.31
CA VAL A 398 25.15 1.29 -10.68
C VAL A 398 24.77 1.29 -12.15
N LEU A 399 23.63 1.90 -12.45
CA LEU A 399 23.13 2.10 -13.80
C LEU A 399 24.15 2.98 -14.55
N LYS A 400 25.29 2.39 -14.94
CA LYS A 400 26.22 2.97 -15.88
C LYS A 400 25.64 2.67 -17.24
N LEU A 401 25.29 3.74 -17.96
CA LEU A 401 25.12 3.71 -19.39
C LEU A 401 26.14 2.75 -20.02
N CYS A 402 25.64 1.70 -20.68
CA CYS A 402 26.38 1.09 -21.78
C CYS A 402 26.58 2.18 -22.84
N HIS A 403 27.72 2.87 -22.76
CA HIS A 403 28.61 3.21 -23.87
C HIS A 403 29.49 4.42 -23.55
N LEU A 404 30.76 4.28 -23.96
CA LEU A 404 31.80 5.29 -24.16
C LEU A 404 32.72 5.65 -22.97
N LEU A 405 33.98 5.22 -23.14
CA LEU A 405 35.28 5.75 -22.65
C LEU A 405 36.00 5.00 -21.49
N PRO A 406 37.37 5.00 -21.52
CA PRO A 406 38.19 3.82 -21.22
C PRO A 406 38.60 3.69 -19.75
N LYS A 407 38.95 2.45 -19.36
CA LYS A 407 39.45 2.08 -18.03
C LYS A 407 40.71 2.88 -17.64
N PRO A 408 40.83 3.39 -16.41
CA PRO A 408 42.13 3.75 -15.85
C PRO A 408 42.86 2.51 -15.35
N SER A 409 44.14 2.43 -15.70
CA SER A 409 45.11 1.43 -15.25
C SER A 409 45.32 1.48 -13.75
N LEU A 410 45.19 0.33 -13.08
CA LEU A 410 45.72 0.13 -11.73
C LEU A 410 47.26 0.10 -11.79
N ASN A 411 47.91 1.10 -11.20
CA ASN A 411 49.26 0.93 -10.69
C ASN A 411 49.19 0.61 -9.20
N ARG A 412 49.55 -0.63 -8.87
CA ARG A 412 50.00 -1.01 -7.53
C ARG A 412 51.33 -0.31 -7.27
N ALA A 413 51.45 0.37 -6.14
CA ALA A 413 52.75 0.59 -5.51
C ALA A 413 52.66 0.13 -4.05
N LYS A 414 53.51 -0.83 -3.72
CA LYS A 414 53.86 -1.24 -2.36
C LYS A 414 54.73 -0.14 -1.74
N ALA A 415 54.45 0.19 -0.48
CA ALA A 415 55.42 0.35 0.60
C ALA A 415 54.65 0.28 1.91
#